data_AF-A0A6B0Z2T6-F1
#
_entry.id   AF-A0A6B0Z2T6-F1
#
_cell.length_a   1.000
_cell.length_b   1.000
_cell.length_c   1.000
_cell.angle_alpha   90.00
_cell.angle_beta   90.00
_cell.angle_gamma   90.00
#
_symmetry.space_group_name_H-M   'P 1'
#
loop_
_entity.id
_entity.type
_entity.pdbx_description
1 polymer ?
#
loop_
_entity_poly.entity_id
_entity_poly.type
_entity_poly.pdbx_seq_one_letter_code
_entity_poly.pdbx_strand_id
1 'polypeptide(L)'
;MAIQTSEHTYSKPAVIYPTMAGSGPMYDFGGVLGIPITSAGIDHPTHKIHAPNENITVEDFILGAKNIARLMQRFAGEWNHAQSG
;
A
#
# COMPACT_ATOMS: atom_id res chain seq x y z
N MET A 1 8.00 7.55 0.55
CA MET A 1 8.35 6.16 0.19
C MET A 1 7.26 5.46 -0.61
N ALA A 2 6.06 5.22 -0.06
CA ALA A 2 5.00 4.42 -0.71
C ALA A 2 4.54 4.93 -2.10
N ILE A 3 4.47 6.26 -2.27
CA ILE A 3 4.17 6.89 -3.57
C ILE A 3 5.22 6.48 -4.61
N GLN A 4 6.51 6.70 -4.29
CA GLN A 4 7.62 6.42 -5.19
C GLN A 4 7.75 4.93 -5.56
N THR A 5 7.48 4.01 -4.62
CA THR A 5 7.52 2.56 -4.90
C THR A 5 6.38 2.15 -5.82
N SER A 6 5.20 2.75 -5.64
CA SER A 6 4.04 2.52 -6.49
C SER A 6 4.26 3.06 -7.90
N GLU A 7 4.69 4.32 -8.04
CA GLU A 7 4.95 4.92 -9.35
C GLU A 7 6.00 4.14 -10.15
N HIS A 8 7.04 3.64 -9.48
CA HIS A 8 8.03 2.77 -10.10
C HIS A 8 7.43 1.43 -10.55
N THR A 9 6.61 0.80 -9.70
CA THR A 9 6.07 -0.55 -9.99
C THR A 9 5.03 -0.52 -11.10
N TYR A 10 4.18 0.51 -11.13
CA TYR A 10 3.06 0.63 -12.06
C TYR A 10 3.36 1.51 -13.27
N SER A 11 4.51 2.19 -13.30
CA SER A 11 4.91 3.14 -14.37
C SER A 11 3.86 4.22 -14.65
N LYS A 12 3.15 4.64 -13.61
CA LYS A 12 2.03 5.61 -13.65
C LYS A 12 2.06 6.49 -12.41
N PRO A 13 1.59 7.74 -12.48
CA PRO A 13 1.43 8.59 -11.29
C PRO A 13 0.53 7.92 -10.25
N ALA A 14 0.90 8.01 -8.97
CA ALA A 14 0.08 7.46 -7.90
C ALA A 14 -1.14 8.36 -7.63
N VAL A 15 -2.30 7.74 -7.42
CA VAL A 15 -3.50 8.44 -6.93
C VAL A 15 -3.50 8.36 -5.40
N ILE A 16 -3.69 9.51 -4.75
CA ILE A 16 -3.64 9.63 -3.29
C ILE A 16 -5.05 9.95 -2.77
N TYR A 17 -5.56 9.07 -1.94
CA TYR A 17 -6.79 9.31 -1.17
C TYR A 17 -6.43 9.53 0.30
N PRO A 18 -6.92 10.61 0.94
CA PRO A 18 -6.70 10.83 2.38
C PRO A 18 -7.33 9.75 3.26
N THR A 19 -8.43 9.15 2.79
CA THR A 19 -9.15 8.06 3.45
C THR A 19 -9.90 7.24 2.40
N MET A 20 -10.22 5.98 2.74
CA MET A 20 -11.17 5.16 1.99
C MET A 20 -12.55 5.16 2.67
N ALA A 21 -13.59 4.78 1.92
CA ALA A 21 -14.95 4.67 2.46
C ALA A 21 -15.12 3.49 3.44
N GLY A 22 -14.26 2.47 3.33
CA GLY A 22 -14.21 1.37 4.29
C GLY A 22 -13.63 1.79 5.63
N SER A 23 -14.17 1.24 6.72
CA SER A 23 -13.61 1.40 8.06
C SER A 23 -12.55 0.34 8.34
N GLY A 24 -11.54 0.70 9.13
CA GLY A 24 -10.58 -0.23 9.73
C GLY A 24 -10.02 0.35 11.03
N PRO A 25 -9.20 -0.39 11.78
CA PRO A 25 -8.67 0.03 13.09
C PRO A 25 -7.57 1.11 12.99
N MET A 26 -7.62 1.99 11.98
CA MET A 26 -6.59 2.98 11.69
C MET A 26 -6.38 3.98 12.83
N TYR A 27 -7.44 4.28 13.60
CA TYR A 27 -7.35 5.19 14.75
C TYR A 27 -6.47 4.63 15.88
N ASP A 28 -6.51 3.31 16.10
CA ASP A 28 -5.70 2.69 17.16
C ASP A 28 -4.20 2.85 16.85
N PHE A 29 -3.79 2.70 15.59
CA PHE A 29 -2.40 2.85 15.20
C PHE A 29 -1.98 4.33 15.07
N GLY A 30 -2.80 5.14 14.42
CA GLY A 30 -2.41 6.50 14.04
C GLY A 30 -2.71 7.52 15.11
N GLY A 31 -3.86 7.37 15.79
CA GLY A 31 -4.30 8.26 16.86
C GLY A 31 -3.73 7.87 18.22
N VAL A 32 -3.81 6.58 18.59
CA VAL A 32 -3.36 6.12 19.92
C VAL A 32 -1.86 5.87 19.96
N LEU A 33 -1.31 5.10 19.00
CA LEU A 33 0.13 4.79 18.98
C LEU A 33 1.00 5.84 18.27
N GLY A 34 0.38 6.79 17.55
CA GLY A 34 1.11 7.84 16.82
C GLY A 34 1.95 7.32 15.65
N ILE A 35 1.66 6.12 15.13
CA ILE A 35 2.43 5.50 14.05
C ILE A 35 1.91 6.03 12.71
N PRO A 36 2.78 6.54 11.82
CA PRO A 36 2.37 6.93 10.46
C PRO A 36 1.82 5.71 9.70
N ILE A 37 0.65 5.86 9.08
CA ILE A 37 0.00 4.77 8.34
C ILE A 37 -0.25 5.14 6.89
N THR A 38 -0.06 4.17 6.02
CA THR A 38 -0.50 4.21 4.63
C THR A 38 -0.98 2.82 4.22
N SER A 39 -1.94 2.76 3.31
CA SER A 39 -2.43 1.52 2.72
C SER A 39 -2.06 1.47 1.24
N ALA A 40 -1.49 0.35 0.80
CA ALA A 40 -1.27 0.04 -0.60
C ALA A 40 -1.80 -1.37 -0.86
N GLY A 41 -2.64 -1.53 -1.89
CA GLY A 41 -3.31 -2.79 -2.18
C GLY A 41 -3.49 -3.03 -3.67
N ILE A 42 -4.30 -4.02 -4.00
CA ILE A 42 -4.56 -4.50 -5.36
C ILE A 42 -6.03 -4.27 -5.75
N ASP A 43 -6.59 -3.19 -5.21
CA ASP A 43 -7.98 -2.83 -5.44
C ASP A 43 -8.21 -2.44 -6.91
N HIS A 44 -9.32 -2.90 -7.49
CA HIS A 44 -9.74 -2.52 -8.82
C HIS A 44 -11.28 -2.39 -8.87
N PRO A 45 -11.82 -1.54 -9.77
CA PRO A 45 -13.24 -1.17 -9.75
C PRO A 45 -14.24 -2.33 -9.86
N THR A 46 -13.80 -3.51 -10.29
CA THR A 46 -14.66 -4.68 -10.53
C THR A 46 -14.39 -5.84 -9.57
N HIS A 47 -13.64 -5.62 -8.50
CA HIS A 47 -13.18 -6.67 -7.58
C HIS A 47 -14.30 -7.36 -6.79
N LYS A 48 -15.50 -6.76 -6.71
CA LYS A 48 -16.66 -7.23 -5.96
C LYS A 48 -16.35 -7.65 -4.51
N ILE A 49 -15.57 -6.86 -3.77
CA ILE A 49 -15.33 -7.11 -2.34
C ILE A 49 -16.67 -7.28 -1.61
N HIS A 50 -16.78 -8.37 -0.86
CA HIS A 50 -17.99 -8.75 -0.12
C HIS A 50 -19.22 -9.07 -0.98
N ALA A 51 -19.05 -9.39 -2.26
CA ALA A 51 -20.13 -9.79 -3.17
C ALA A 51 -19.79 -11.07 -3.96
N PRO A 52 -20.79 -11.77 -4.53
CA PRO A 52 -20.52 -12.97 -5.33
C PRO A 52 -19.58 -12.70 -6.51
N ASN A 53 -18.68 -13.66 -6.76
CA ASN A 53 -17.61 -13.54 -7.76
C ASN A 53 -16.61 -12.42 -7.45
N GLU A 54 -16.28 -12.23 -6.18
CA GLU A 54 -15.10 -11.47 -5.74
C GLU A 54 -13.85 -11.95 -6.51
N ASN A 55 -13.05 -11.02 -7.02
CA ASN A 55 -11.95 -11.34 -7.92
C ASN A 55 -10.83 -10.30 -7.89
N ILE A 56 -9.67 -10.75 -8.35
CA ILE A 56 -8.50 -9.93 -8.66
C ILE A 56 -7.98 -10.38 -10.03
N THR A 57 -7.30 -9.48 -10.76
CA THR A 57 -6.59 -9.91 -11.96
C THR A 57 -5.24 -10.53 -11.58
N VAL A 58 -4.71 -11.41 -12.44
CA VAL A 58 -3.35 -11.95 -12.25
C VAL A 58 -2.31 -10.83 -12.26
N GLU A 59 -2.54 -9.78 -13.04
CA GLU A 59 -1.65 -8.62 -13.12
C GLU A 59 -1.65 -7.81 -11.82
N ASP A 60 -2.82 -7.52 -11.25
CA ASP A 60 -2.93 -6.82 -9.96
C ASP A 60 -2.21 -7.59 -8.87
N PHE A 61 -2.37 -8.92 -8.82
CA PHE A 61 -1.67 -9.78 -7.88
C PHE A 61 -0.14 -9.68 -8.02
N ILE A 62 0.37 -9.80 -9.26
CA ILE A 62 1.82 -9.76 -9.53
C ILE A 62 2.40 -8.37 -9.23
N LEU A 63 1.75 -7.30 -9.69
CA LEU A 63 2.24 -5.94 -9.49
C LEU A 63 2.12 -5.52 -8.03
N GLY A 64 1.04 -5.89 -7.34
CA GLY A 64 0.88 -5.66 -5.90
C GLY A 64 1.99 -6.33 -5.10
N ALA A 65 2.27 -7.60 -5.36
CA ALA A 65 3.36 -8.32 -4.69
C ALA A 65 4.72 -7.65 -4.93
N LYS A 66 5.00 -7.23 -6.17
CA LYS A 66 6.22 -6.47 -6.50
C LYS A 66 6.29 -5.13 -5.76
N ASN A 67 5.18 -4.41 -5.66
CA ASN A 67 5.14 -3.10 -4.99
C ASN A 67 5.43 -3.26 -3.49
N ILE A 68 4.81 -4.25 -2.83
CA ILE A 68 5.06 -4.52 -1.41
C ILE A 68 6.51 -4.95 -1.18
N ALA A 69 7.07 -5.84 -2.02
CA ALA A 69 8.47 -6.22 -1.92
C ALA A 69 9.40 -4.99 -2.06
N ARG A 70 9.13 -4.11 -3.03
CA ARG A 70 9.89 -2.87 -3.25
C ARG A 70 9.76 -1.91 -2.06
N LEU A 71 8.57 -1.78 -1.49
CA LEU A 71 8.31 -0.97 -0.30
C LEU A 71 9.11 -1.48 0.90
N MET A 72 9.10 -2.79 1.15
CA MET A 72 9.88 -3.40 2.23
C MET A 72 11.40 -3.20 2.03
N GLN A 73 11.90 -3.39 0.81
CA GLN A 73 13.31 -3.16 0.49
C GLN A 73 13.73 -1.71 0.76
N ARG A 74 12.90 -0.75 0.33
CA ARG A 74 13.16 0.68 0.54
C ARG A 74 13.09 1.05 2.01
N PHE A 75 12.12 0.48 2.74
CA PHE A 75 11.98 0.68 4.18
C PHE A 75 13.20 0.18 4.96
N ALA A 76 13.67 -1.04 4.66
CA ALA A 76 14.88 -1.59 5.26
C ALA A 76 16.13 -0.74 4.96
N GLY A 77 16.25 -0.25 3.72
CA GLY A 77 17.35 0.64 3.32
C GLY A 77 17.36 1.94 4.13
N GLU A 78 16.22 2.64 4.20
CA GLU A 78 16.09 3.89 4.96
C GLU A 78 16.29 3.65 6.47
N TRP A 79 15.82 2.52 7.01
CA TRP A 79 16.06 2.11 8.39
C TRP A 79 17.56 1.96 8.70
N ASN A 80 18.30 1.22 7.87
CA ASN A 80 19.73 1.01 8.07
C ASN A 80 20.51 2.33 8.03
N HIS A 81 20.14 3.24 7.13
CA HIS A 81 20.73 4.58 7.08
C HIS A 81 20.47 5.37 8.36
N ALA A 82 19.24 5.32 8.89
CA ALA A 82 18.88 6.02 10.13
C ALA A 82 19.61 5.49 11.38
N GLN A 83 20.02 4.21 11.39
CA GLN A 83 20.80 3.61 12.49
C GLN A 83 22.32 3.87 12.39
N SER A 84 22.78 4.33 11.22
CA SER A 84 24.21 4.53 10.94
C SER A 84 24.74 5.94 11.22
N GLY A 85 23.85 6.87 11.59
CA GLY A 85 24.17 8.23 12.05
C GLY A 85 23.95 8.36 13.56
#